data_AF-A0A0D8XIE6-F1
#
_entry.id   AF-A0A0D8XIE6-F1
#
_cell.length_a   1.000
_cell.length_b   1.000
_cell.length_c   1.000
_cell.angle_alpha   90.00
_cell.angle_beta   90.00
_cell.angle_gamma   90.00
#
_symmetry.space_group_name_H-M   'P 1'
#
loop_
_entity.id
_entity.type
_entity.pdbx_description
1 polymer ?
#
loop_
_entity_poly.entity_id
_entity_poly.type
_entity_poly.pdbx_seq_one_letter_code
_entity_poly.pdbx_strand_id
1 'polypeptide(L)'
;MALQLKAMDGGWERQLTQPRENAFLKLNTNANQLVYDVQRCLADFGALAASTTFPGETVVELLDNASTFTEVKLIVRTFDVDCRPRTSGGDPLDVKLRLDDATLPVTVNDLNDGTYQLIFRYFFQFN
;
A
#
# COMPACT_ATOMS: atom_id res chain seq x y z
N MET A 1 44.24 -17.17 62.18
CA MET A 1 44.02 -17.45 60.74
C MET A 1 42.52 -17.33 60.51
N ALA A 2 42.08 -16.21 59.94
CA ALA A 2 40.66 -15.84 59.87
C ALA A 2 39.99 -16.49 58.65
N LEU A 3 38.87 -17.18 58.86
CA LEU A 3 38.06 -17.75 57.79
C LEU A 3 37.17 -16.67 57.18
N GLN A 4 37.30 -16.55 55.87
CA GLN A 4 36.71 -15.59 54.96
C GLN A 4 35.17 -15.61 55.02
N LEU A 5 34.55 -14.43 55.16
CA LEU A 5 33.11 -14.20 55.05
C LEU A 5 32.62 -14.70 53.68
N LYS A 6 31.79 -15.74 53.67
CA LYS A 6 31.08 -16.19 52.47
C LYS A 6 29.82 -15.36 52.32
N ALA A 7 29.79 -14.57 51.25
CA ALA A 7 28.68 -13.70 50.87
C ALA A 7 27.34 -14.43 50.84
N MET A 8 26.32 -13.77 51.37
CA MET A 8 24.92 -14.17 51.26
C MET A 8 24.48 -14.02 49.80
N ASP A 9 24.33 -15.14 49.10
CA ASP A 9 23.92 -15.19 47.69
C ASP A 9 22.39 -15.15 47.55
N GLY A 10 21.85 -13.94 47.44
CA GLY A 10 21.20 -13.46 46.21
C GLY A 10 19.92 -14.11 45.64
N GLY A 11 19.27 -15.08 46.28
CA GLY A 11 18.26 -15.89 45.58
C GLY A 11 16.78 -15.48 45.63
N TRP A 12 16.20 -15.30 46.83
CA TRP A 12 14.76 -15.61 47.01
C TRP A 12 13.85 -14.42 47.32
N GLU A 13 14.40 -13.24 47.59
CA GLU A 13 13.62 -12.08 48.05
C GLU A 13 13.24 -11.11 46.92
N ARG A 14 13.67 -11.36 45.68
CA ARG A 14 13.47 -10.49 44.52
C ARG A 14 12.39 -10.94 43.52
N GLN A 15 11.42 -11.76 43.94
CA GLN A 15 10.39 -12.26 43.02
C GLN A 15 8.94 -11.90 43.36
N LEU A 16 8.71 -11.05 44.36
CA LEU A 16 7.36 -10.52 44.70
C LEU A 16 7.18 -9.04 44.36
N THR A 17 8.25 -8.30 44.05
CA THR A 17 8.21 -6.84 43.81
C THR A 17 8.37 -6.44 42.34
N GLN A 18 8.64 -7.37 41.44
CA GLN A 18 8.59 -7.09 40.00
C GLN A 18 7.14 -7.24 39.52
N PRO A 19 6.58 -6.27 38.78
CA PRO A 19 5.26 -6.46 38.17
C PRO A 19 5.35 -7.66 37.23
N ARG A 20 4.84 -8.82 37.64
CA ARG A 20 4.64 -9.94 36.72
C ARG A 20 3.53 -9.48 35.79
N GLU A 21 3.86 -9.20 34.53
CA GLU A 21 2.90 -8.93 33.46
C GLU A 21 2.06 -10.19 33.16
N ASN A 22 1.34 -10.70 34.16
CA ASN A 22 0.39 -11.78 33.99
C ASN A 22 -0.95 -11.16 33.59
N ALA A 23 -1.02 -10.66 32.36
CA ALA A 23 -2.29 -10.27 31.76
C ALA A 23 -3.04 -11.55 31.35
N PHE A 24 -3.96 -12.01 32.20
CA PHE A 24 -4.87 -13.09 31.87
C PHE A 24 -6.09 -12.52 31.15
N LEU A 25 -6.18 -12.76 29.83
CA LEU A 25 -7.36 -12.40 29.04
C LEU A 25 -8.24 -13.64 28.89
N LYS A 26 -9.42 -13.59 29.51
CA LYS A 26 -10.47 -14.59 29.30
C LYS A 26 -11.53 -14.01 28.38
N LEU A 27 -11.54 -14.45 27.13
CA LEU A 27 -12.60 -14.12 26.20
C LEU A 27 -13.79 -15.06 26.45
N ASN A 28 -14.87 -14.54 27.02
CA ASN A 28 -16.12 -15.28 27.18
C ASN A 28 -17.08 -14.89 26.05
N THR A 29 -17.12 -15.70 25.00
CA THR A 29 -17.99 -15.45 23.84
C THR A 29 -18.52 -16.76 23.27
N ASN A 30 -19.62 -16.67 22.53
CA ASN A 30 -20.12 -17.78 21.73
C ASN A 30 -19.22 -17.94 20.51
N ALA A 31 -18.55 -19.09 20.37
CA ALA A 31 -17.60 -19.34 19.30
C ALA A 31 -18.20 -19.15 17.89
N ASN A 32 -19.48 -19.51 17.69
CA ASN A 32 -20.15 -19.35 16.41
C ASN A 32 -20.39 -17.87 16.09
N GLN A 33 -20.88 -17.10 17.07
CA GLN A 33 -21.13 -15.67 16.90
C GLN A 33 -19.82 -14.89 16.68
N LEU A 34 -18.75 -15.26 17.39
CA LEU A 34 -17.44 -14.62 17.25
C LEU A 34 -16.90 -14.76 15.81
N VAL A 35 -17.02 -15.93 15.20
CA VAL A 35 -16.56 -16.14 13.82
C VAL A 35 -17.32 -15.23 12.85
N TYR A 36 -18.64 -15.12 13.01
CA TYR A 36 -19.46 -14.21 12.19
C TYR A 36 -19.08 -12.74 12.43
N ASP A 37 -18.87 -12.33 13.67
CA ASP A 37 -18.51 -10.95 14.00
C ASP A 37 -17.10 -10.60 13.50
N VAL A 38 -16.13 -11.53 13.59
CA VAL A 38 -14.78 -11.35 13.02
C VAL A 38 -14.84 -11.28 11.50
N GLN A 39 -15.60 -12.16 10.85
CA GLN A 39 -15.79 -12.11 9.41
C GLN A 39 -16.45 -10.80 8.96
N ARG A 40 -17.49 -10.35 9.68
CA ARG A 40 -18.15 -9.08 9.39
C ARG A 40 -17.21 -7.90 9.59
N CYS A 41 -16.48 -7.87 10.71
CA CYS A 41 -15.51 -6.81 10.96
C CYS A 41 -14.40 -6.78 9.90
N LEU A 42 -13.89 -7.94 9.45
CA LEU A 42 -12.90 -8.00 8.37
C LEU A 42 -13.48 -7.57 7.01
N ALA A 43 -14.74 -7.90 6.74
CA ALA A 43 -15.43 -7.42 5.56
C ALA A 43 -15.66 -5.90 5.60
N ASP A 44 -16.02 -5.37 6.78
CA ASP A 44 -16.29 -3.94 7.02
C ASP A 44 -15.00 -3.11 7.04
N PHE A 45 -13.87 -3.67 7.49
CA PHE A 45 -12.57 -2.97 7.56
C PHE A 45 -11.93 -2.76 6.18
N GLY A 46 -12.40 -3.48 5.16
CA GLY A 46 -11.86 -3.46 3.81
C GLY A 46 -10.54 -4.24 3.68
N ALA A 47 -9.94 -4.18 2.49
CA ALA A 47 -8.68 -4.84 2.19
C ALA A 47 -7.52 -3.84 2.23
N LEU A 48 -6.47 -4.17 2.99
CA LEU A 48 -5.19 -3.48 2.90
C LEU A 48 -4.37 -4.12 1.76
N ALA A 49 -4.16 -3.40 0.67
CA ALA A 49 -3.31 -3.83 -0.42
C ALA A 49 -1.99 -3.04 -0.38
N ALA A 50 -0.87 -3.73 -0.53
CA ALA A 50 0.42 -3.12 -0.77
C ALA A 50 0.75 -3.25 -2.26
N SER A 51 1.08 -2.15 -2.91
CA SER A 51 1.55 -2.21 -4.29
C SER A 51 3.03 -2.59 -4.35
N THR A 52 3.39 -3.37 -5.37
CA THR A 52 4.77 -3.81 -5.64
C THR A 52 5.27 -3.31 -6.98
N THR A 53 4.78 -2.16 -7.44
CA THR A 53 5.14 -1.59 -8.74
C THR A 53 6.57 -1.07 -8.75
N PHE A 54 7.27 -1.32 -9.85
CA PHE A 54 8.61 -0.85 -10.14
C PHE A 54 8.53 0.24 -11.24
N PRO A 55 8.59 1.54 -10.87
CA PRO A 55 8.35 2.63 -11.81
C PRO A 55 9.31 2.68 -12.99
N GLY A 56 10.53 2.17 -12.83
CA GLY A 56 11.57 2.21 -13.88
C GLY A 56 11.24 1.36 -15.12
N GLU A 57 10.45 0.29 -14.97
CA GLU A 57 10.05 -0.60 -16.06
C GLU A 57 8.61 -0.34 -16.54
N THR A 58 7.93 0.63 -15.92
CA THR A 58 6.58 1.03 -16.33
C THR A 58 6.64 1.71 -17.69
N VAL A 59 5.81 1.25 -18.63
CA VAL A 59 5.77 1.79 -20.00
C VAL A 59 4.50 2.60 -20.25
N VAL A 60 4.58 3.58 -21.14
CA VAL A 60 3.44 4.38 -21.59
C VAL A 60 3.31 4.24 -23.09
N GLU A 61 2.12 3.87 -23.55
CA GLU A 61 1.82 3.61 -24.95
C GLU A 61 0.63 4.46 -25.40
N LEU A 62 0.69 4.92 -26.66
CA LEU A 62 -0.41 5.60 -27.30
C LEU A 62 -1.38 4.57 -27.89
N LEU A 63 -2.65 4.62 -27.49
CA LEU A 63 -3.65 3.64 -27.94
C LEU A 63 -4.10 3.88 -29.39
N ASP A 64 -4.27 5.14 -29.76
CA ASP A 64 -4.81 5.56 -31.06
C ASP A 64 -4.06 6.78 -31.60
N ASN A 65 -4.30 7.16 -32.84
CA ASN A 65 -3.70 8.37 -33.41
C ASN A 65 -4.04 9.62 -32.58
N ALA A 66 -3.01 10.36 -32.17
CA ALA A 66 -3.18 11.66 -31.54
C ALA A 66 -3.43 12.73 -32.60
N SER A 67 -4.47 13.53 -32.42
CA SER A 67 -4.77 14.69 -33.27
C SER A 67 -5.17 15.88 -32.40
N THR A 68 -4.95 17.09 -32.93
CA THR A 68 -5.41 18.31 -32.27
C THR A 68 -6.95 18.32 -32.24
N PHE A 69 -7.53 18.89 -31.18
CA PHE A 69 -8.97 18.99 -30.96
C PHE A 69 -9.70 17.67 -30.69
N THR A 70 -9.03 16.51 -30.71
CA THR A 70 -9.62 15.23 -30.32
C THR A 70 -9.16 14.81 -28.93
N GLU A 71 -9.95 13.93 -28.30
CA GLU A 71 -9.53 13.24 -27.09
C GLU A 71 -8.39 12.28 -27.43
N VAL A 72 -7.30 12.33 -26.67
CA VAL A 72 -6.13 11.46 -26.82
C VAL A 72 -6.07 10.53 -25.62
N LYS A 73 -5.86 9.24 -25.89
CA LYS A 73 -5.78 8.19 -24.87
C LYS A 73 -4.41 7.52 -24.89
N LEU A 74 -3.75 7.53 -23.74
CA LEU A 74 -2.56 6.74 -23.48
C LEU A 74 -2.91 5.62 -22.50
N ILE A 75 -2.13 4.55 -22.53
CA ILE A 75 -2.17 3.51 -21.53
C ILE A 75 -0.81 3.39 -20.85
N VAL A 76 -0.81 3.42 -19.52
CA VAL A 76 0.36 3.14 -18.70
C VAL A 76 0.24 1.68 -18.27
N ARG A 77 1.28 0.89 -18.50
CA ARG A 77 1.34 -0.50 -18.05
C ARG A 77 2.42 -0.63 -16.99
N THR A 78 1.99 -1.04 -15.80
CA THR A 78 2.88 -1.17 -14.63
C THR A 78 3.49 -2.57 -14.55
N PHE A 79 4.69 -2.62 -13.99
CA PHE A 79 5.46 -3.85 -13.80
C PHE A 79 5.85 -3.98 -12.33
N ASP A 80 5.98 -5.19 -11.83
CA ASP A 80 6.48 -5.45 -10.49
C ASP A 80 8.02 -5.43 -10.41
N VAL A 81 8.55 -5.61 -9.20
CA VAL A 81 9.99 -5.67 -8.92
C VAL A 81 10.72 -6.83 -9.63
N ASP A 82 9.99 -7.84 -10.09
CA ASP A 82 10.52 -8.98 -10.86
C ASP A 82 10.36 -8.77 -12.38
N CYS A 83 10.06 -7.53 -12.81
CA CYS A 83 9.80 -7.13 -14.19
C CYS A 83 8.62 -7.86 -14.86
N ARG A 84 7.62 -8.28 -14.08
CA ARG A 84 6.40 -8.91 -14.61
C ARG A 84 5.27 -7.89 -14.70
N PRO A 85 4.43 -7.94 -15.75
CA PRO A 85 3.26 -7.09 -15.83
C PRO A 85 2.37 -7.30 -14.61
N ARG A 86 1.96 -6.20 -13.98
CA ARG A 86 0.98 -6.24 -12.89
C ARG A 86 -0.37 -6.70 -13.43
N THR A 87 -1.15 -7.34 -12.57
CA THR A 87 -2.52 -7.81 -12.85
C THR A 87 -3.57 -7.17 -11.94
N SER A 88 -3.16 -6.15 -11.17
CA SER A 88 -4.01 -5.39 -10.27
C SER A 88 -3.56 -3.94 -10.25
N GLY A 89 -4.52 -3.03 -10.08
CA GLY A 89 -4.28 -1.60 -9.91
C GLY A 89 -3.94 -1.21 -8.47
N GLY A 90 -4.25 0.04 -8.11
CA GLY A 90 -4.08 0.61 -6.77
C GLY A 90 -2.77 1.35 -6.55
N ASP A 91 -1.95 1.55 -7.59
CA ASP A 91 -0.75 2.38 -7.50
C ASP A 91 -1.10 3.87 -7.40
N PRO A 92 -0.45 4.62 -6.51
CA PRO A 92 -0.56 6.07 -6.47
C PRO A 92 0.23 6.69 -7.64
N LEU A 93 -0.39 6.76 -8.81
CA LEU A 93 0.21 7.34 -10.02
C LEU A 93 -0.07 8.85 -10.10
N ASP A 94 0.97 9.69 -10.09
CA ASP A 94 0.90 11.14 -10.36
C ASP A 94 1.39 11.43 -11.78
N VAL A 95 0.56 12.08 -12.61
CA VAL A 95 0.85 12.33 -14.03
C VAL A 95 0.79 13.82 -14.32
N LYS A 96 1.85 14.35 -14.93
CA LYS A 96 1.96 15.76 -15.34
C LYS A 96 2.24 15.84 -16.83
N LEU A 97 1.24 16.28 -17.59
CA LEU A 97 1.40 16.54 -19.01
C LEU A 97 1.95 17.95 -19.22
N ARG A 98 3.08 18.08 -19.92
CA ARG A 98 3.70 19.38 -20.24
C ARG A 98 3.90 19.54 -21.73
N LEU A 99 3.61 20.74 -22.22
CA LEU A 99 3.95 21.20 -23.55
C LEU A 99 4.67 22.54 -23.40
N ASP A 100 5.95 22.57 -23.71
CA ASP A 100 6.84 23.70 -23.41
C ASP A 100 6.71 24.10 -21.92
N ASP A 101 6.36 25.35 -21.63
CA ASP A 101 6.15 25.86 -20.27
C ASP A 101 4.71 25.66 -19.74
N ALA A 102 3.80 25.15 -20.57
CA ALA A 102 2.41 24.94 -20.20
C ALA A 102 2.18 23.54 -19.62
N THR A 103 1.44 23.47 -18.50
CA THR A 103 0.94 22.20 -17.95
C THR A 103 -0.50 22.01 -18.42
N LEU A 104 -0.78 20.84 -18.99
CA LEU A 104 -2.10 20.49 -19.51
C LEU A 104 -2.84 19.58 -18.53
N PRO A 105 -4.17 19.72 -18.42
CA PRO A 105 -4.97 18.81 -17.61
C PRO A 105 -4.95 17.40 -18.22
N VAL A 106 -4.76 16.40 -17.37
CA VAL A 106 -4.82 14.98 -17.71
C VAL A 106 -5.65 14.25 -16.67
N THR A 107 -6.50 13.36 -17.13
CA THR A 107 -7.28 12.46 -16.27
C THR A 107 -6.60 11.11 -16.23
N VAL A 108 -6.42 10.56 -15.04
CA VAL A 108 -5.85 9.21 -14.82
C VAL A 108 -6.99 8.31 -14.36
N ASN A 109 -7.18 7.18 -15.04
CA ASN A 109 -8.18 6.18 -14.68
C ASN A 109 -7.51 4.83 -14.47
N ASP A 110 -7.63 4.27 -13.27
CA ASP A 110 -7.14 2.93 -12.94
C ASP A 110 -8.11 1.88 -13.48
N LEU A 111 -7.63 1.00 -14.36
CA LEU A 111 -8.43 -0.09 -14.94
C LEU A 111 -8.47 -1.34 -14.06
N ASN A 112 -7.79 -1.31 -12.90
CA ASN A 112 -7.69 -2.38 -11.91
C ASN A 112 -7.09 -3.69 -12.42
N ASP A 113 -6.41 -3.66 -13.57
CA ASP A 113 -5.76 -4.81 -14.20
C ASP A 113 -4.22 -4.65 -14.31
N GLY A 114 -3.66 -3.65 -13.62
CA GLY A 114 -2.25 -3.26 -13.74
C GLY A 114 -1.98 -2.21 -14.81
N THR A 115 -3.03 -1.73 -15.50
CA THR A 115 -2.95 -0.63 -16.45
C THR A 115 -3.76 0.60 -16.00
N TYR A 116 -3.28 1.78 -16.42
CA TYR A 116 -3.92 3.07 -16.15
C TYR A 116 -4.14 3.81 -17.47
N GLN A 117 -5.35 4.28 -17.71
CA GLN A 117 -5.68 5.07 -18.89
C GLN A 117 -5.47 6.56 -18.59
N LEU A 118 -4.70 7.23 -19.44
CA LEU A 118 -4.52 8.67 -19.40
C LEU A 118 -5.35 9.30 -20.50
N ILE A 119 -6.20 10.26 -20.14
CA ILE A 119 -7.07 10.96 -21.08
C ILE A 119 -6.78 12.45 -21.00
N PHE A 120 -6.47 13.05 -22.13
CA PHE A 120 -6.31 14.50 -22.23
C PHE A 120 -6.81 15.00 -23.58
N ARG A 121 -7.02 16.31 -23.65
CA ARG A 121 -7.36 16.99 -24.90
C ARG A 121 -6.44 18.17 -25.08
N TYR A 122 -5.85 18.27 -26.26
CA TYR A 122 -4.98 19.37 -26.62
C TYR A 122 -5.64 20.28 -27.66
N PHE A 123 -5.52 21.59 -27.42
CA PHE A 123 -6.00 22.66 -28.28
C PHE A 123 -4.79 23.50 -28.69
N PHE A 124 -4.41 23.42 -29.96
CA PHE A 124 -3.40 24.32 -30.52
C PHE A 124 -4.07 25.68 -30.74
N GLN A 125 -3.64 26.72 -30.01
CA GLN A 125 -4.04 28.09 -30.32
C GLN A 125 -3.11 28.63 -31.42
N PHE A 126 -3.68 28.99 -32.57
CA PHE A 126 -2.97 29.81 -33.55
C PHE A 126 -2.88 31.23 -32.99
N ASN A 127 -1.66 31.72 -32.80
CA ASN A 127 -1.37 33.14 -32.58
C ASN A 127 -1.47 33.90 -33.90
#